data_AF-A0A920HK23-F1
#
_entry.id   AF-A0A920HK23-F1
#
_cell.length_a   1.000
_cell.length_b   1.000
_cell.length_c   1.000
_cell.angle_alpha   90.00
_cell.angle_beta   90.00
_cell.angle_gamma   90.00
#
_symmetry.space_group_name_H-M   'P 1'
#
loop_
_entity.id
_entity.type
_entity.pdbx_description
1 polymer ?
#
loop_
_entity_poly.entity_id
_entity_poly.type
_entity_poly.pdbx_seq_one_letter_code
_entity_poly.pdbx_strand_id
1 'polypeptide(L)' 'MHDKEVEMIKQALIRTNGRRKNAAKELGISERTLYRKIKQHNLGDVSDL' A
#
# COMPACT_ATOMS: atom_id res chain seq x y z
N MET A 1 14.13 9.75 -1.82
CA MET A 1 13.83 8.67 -2.80
C MET A 1 12.85 7.62 -2.24
N HIS A 2 12.79 7.37 -0.92
CA HIS A 2 11.85 6.41 -0.32
C HIS A 2 10.41 6.93 -0.14
N ASP A 3 10.19 8.24 -0.11
CA ASP A 3 8.87 8.81 0.18
C ASP A 3 7.85 8.59 -0.94
N LYS A 4 8.28 8.62 -2.21
CA LYS A 4 7.39 8.43 -3.36
C LYS A 4 6.77 7.04 -3.37
N GLU A 5 7.54 6.00 -3.02
CA GLU A 5 7.01 4.63 -2.98
C GLU A 5 5.96 4.48 -1.89
N VAL A 6 6.24 5.02 -0.70
CA VAL A 6 5.31 5.02 0.42
C VAL A 6 4.01 5.73 0.06
N GLU A 7 4.11 6.89 -0.57
CA GLU A 7 2.95 7.69 -0.96
C GLU A 7 2.10 7.00 -2.04
N MET A 8 2.74 6.35 -3.02
CA MET A 8 2.03 5.50 -3.99
C MET A 8 1.28 4.36 -3.31
N ILE A 9 1.89 3.70 -2.32
CA ILE A 9 1.23 2.64 -1.55
C ILE A 9 0.03 3.17 -0.77
N LYS A 10 0.19 4.29 -0.06
CA LYS A 10 -0.90 4.94 0.68
C LYS A 10 -2.06 5.29 -0.26
N GLN A 11 -1.76 5.93 -1.39
CA GLN A 11 -2.76 6.34 -2.36
C GLN A 11 -3.51 5.14 -2.97
N ALA A 12 -2.81 4.06 -3.31
CA ALA A 12 -3.44 2.84 -3.81
C ALA A 12 -4.33 2.17 -2.73
N LEU A 13 -3.90 2.17 -1.47
CA LEU A 13 -4.71 1.66 -0.36
C LEU A 13 -5.97 2.53 -0.14
N ILE A 14 -5.84 3.86 -0.16
CA ILE A 14 -6.96 4.79 -0.01
C ILE A 14 -7.97 4.61 -1.16
N ARG A 15 -7.52 4.64 -2.43
CA ARG A 15 -8.39 4.46 -3.61
C ARG A 15 -9.13 3.14 -3.62
N THR A 16 -8.60 2.12 -2.95
CA THR A 16 -9.19 0.79 -2.88
C THR A 16 -9.89 0.50 -1.55
N ASN A 17 -10.06 1.50 -0.68
CA ASN A 17 -10.62 1.36 0.67
C ASN A 17 -9.94 0.25 1.48
N GLY A 18 -8.61 0.21 1.47
CA GLY A 18 -7.79 -0.75 2.22
C GLY A 18 -7.74 -2.16 1.62
N ARG A 19 -8.37 -2.41 0.47
CA ARG A 19 -8.39 -3.71 -0.18
C ARG A 19 -7.03 -4.03 -0.81
N ARG A 20 -6.17 -4.70 -0.03
CA ARG A 20 -4.78 -5.06 -0.40
C ARG A 20 -4.67 -5.73 -1.76
N LYS A 21 -5.56 -6.66 -2.11
CA LYS A 21 -5.59 -7.32 -3.43
C LYS A 21 -5.73 -6.32 -4.59
N ASN A 22 -6.61 -5.33 -4.42
CA ASN A 22 -6.85 -4.31 -5.44
C ASN A 22 -5.70 -3.31 -5.50
N ALA A 23 -5.21 -2.86 -4.35
CA ALA A 23 -4.05 -1.97 -4.28
C ALA A 23 -2.80 -2.62 -4.90
N ALA A 24 -2.56 -3.90 -4.64
CA ALA A 24 -1.45 -4.64 -5.21
C ALA A 24 -1.57 -4.76 -6.73
N LYS A 25 -2.78 -5.03 -7.23
CA LYS A 25 -3.08 -5.06 -8.68
C LYS A 25 -2.82 -3.70 -9.33
N GLU A 26 -3.24 -2.62 -8.70
CA GLU A 26 -3.03 -1.25 -9.18
C GLU A 26 -1.55 -0.86 -9.22
N LEU A 27 -0.78 -1.27 -8.20
CA LEU A 27 0.66 -1.04 -8.12
C LEU A 27 1.49 -2.02 -8.98
N GLY A 28 0.86 -3.00 -9.65
CA GLY A 28 1.56 -4.00 -10.46
C GLY A 28 2.46 -4.95 -9.66
N ILE A 29 2.16 -5.16 -8.37
CA ILE A 29 2.95 -6.03 -7.48
C ILE A 29 2.10 -7.16 -6.92
N SER A 30 2.74 -8.20 -6.38
CA SER A 30 2.03 -9.23 -5.65
C SER A 30 1.51 -8.70 -4.31
N GLU A 31 0.40 -9.26 -3.83
CA GLU A 31 -0.18 -8.92 -2.53
C GLU A 31 0.82 -9.18 -1.38
N ARG A 32 1.69 -10.20 -1.52
CA ARG A 32 2.80 -10.47 -0.60
C ARG A 32 3.84 -9.34 -0.58
N THR A 33 4.21 -8.82 -1.74
CA THR A 33 5.13 -7.67 -1.83
C THR A 33 4.52 -6.44 -1.19
N LEU A 34 3.23 -6.18 -1.45
CA LEU A 34 2.51 -5.07 -0.83
C LEU A 34 2.50 -5.21 0.70
N TYR A 35 2.16 -6.39 1.22
CA TYR A 35 2.17 -6.65 2.67
C TYR A 35 3.54 -6.39 3.31
N ARG A 36 4.64 -6.83 2.67
CA ARG A 36 5.99 -6.58 3.18
C ARG A 36 6.31 -5.09 3.22
N LYS A 37 5.95 -4.33 2.18
CA LYS A 37 6.17 -2.87 2.13
C LYS A 37 5.34 -2.14 3.19
N ILE A 38 4.06 -2.50 3.34
CA ILE A 38 3.18 -2.00 4.40
C ILE A 38 3.83 -2.20 5.78
N LYS A 39 4.32 -3.41 6.07
CA LYS A 39 5.00 -3.72 7.33
C LYS A 39 6.34 -2.97 7.50
N GLN A 40 7.13 -2.86 6.43
CA GLN A 40 8.44 -2.19 6.46
C GLN A 40 8.31 -0.69 6.71
N HIS A 41 7.25 -0.08 6.21
CA HIS A 41 7.01 1.36 6.32
C HIS A 41 6.00 1.72 7.42
N ASN A 42 5.57 0.74 8.24
CA ASN A 42 4.52 0.91 9.26
C ASN A 42 3.29 1.65 8.72
N LEU A 43 2.89 1.33 7.48
CA LEU A 43 1.67 1.84 6.88
C LEU A 43 0.55 1.02 7.51
N GLY A 44 -0.06 1.55 8.57
CA GLY A 44 -1.16 0.91 9.28
C GLY A 44 -2.41 0.73 8.41
N ASP A 45 -3.53 0.42 9.07
CA ASP A 45 -4.81 0.35 8.38
C ASP A 45 -5.16 1.72 7.77
N VAL A 46 -5.93 1.73 6.69
CA VAL A 46 -6.39 2.99 6.06
C VAL A 46 -7.21 3.87 7.01
N SER A 47 -7.71 3.30 8.10
CA SER A 47 -8.35 4.01 9.20
C SER A 47 -7.46 5.07 9.86
N ASP A 48 -6.15 4.88 9.81
CA ASP A 48 -5.13 5.72 10.46
C ASP A 48 -4.41 6.67 9.48
N LEU A 49 -4.81 6.68 8.20
CA LEU A 49 -4.21 7.45 7.09
C LEU A 49 -5.15 8.56 6.61
#